data_AF-A0A934KM22-F1
#
_entry.id   AF-A0A934KM22-F1
#
_cell.length_a   1.000
_cell.length_b   1.000
_cell.length_c   1.000
_cell.angle_alpha   90.00
_cell.angle_beta   90.00
_cell.angle_gamma   90.00
#
_symmetry.space_group_name_H-M   'P 1'
#
loop_
_entity.id
_entity.type
_entity.pdbx_description
1 polymer ?
#
loop_
_entity_poly.entity_id
_entity_poly.type
_entity_poly.pdbx_seq_one_letter_code
_entity_poly.pdbx_strand_id
1 'polypeptide(L)'
;MTPTSNDVGRRSLFARLTGLDIPTPPRLLDLVPLAAPGVPRARLRHRRIRRAVVALGVSAVLVVGNGVAAYFVPNYAHALAAVPVLSLITGPALSAAGLSAGDIKPLHDEGSWSGVTVTLSGSYADGLQTVLFVDIEGLPAGGPGRPSPTFGLGQIVVTDQFGQSYRLVGGEGLGVGPYPMIFEPLRGAAARVGGRLTLHVPFTKRGGASGALTQIDLHAAVVAGSDHRLAVPAPQAVAGTTYSIADLEASSNSLEVHTLIRGASIDANLAARPAIGQGVCYPGVFLVSPSGTYEIPTASLGDPFGRLKTDHVDEETRVFALSQTGTYRIVATGTGCTGNPPQADPVVAEWSITIGG
;
A
#
# COMPACT_ATOMS: atom_id res chain seq x y z
N MET A 1 -17.54 59.65 -34.57
CA MET A 1 -18.23 58.34 -34.71
C MET A 1 -17.20 57.40 -35.31
N THR A 2 -16.70 56.33 -34.71
CA THR A 2 -17.02 55.55 -33.50
C THR A 2 -15.75 54.70 -33.28
N PRO A 3 -15.15 54.58 -32.08
CA PRO A 3 -13.92 53.80 -31.91
C PRO A 3 -14.22 52.30 -31.78
N THR A 4 -13.41 51.49 -32.44
CA THR A 4 -13.50 50.02 -32.50
C THR A 4 -12.98 49.37 -31.21
N SER A 5 -13.84 48.53 -30.65
CA SER A 5 -13.59 47.62 -29.53
C SER A 5 -12.67 46.49 -29.97
N ASN A 6 -11.41 46.44 -29.50
CA ASN A 6 -10.60 45.20 -29.44
C ASN A 6 -9.28 45.40 -28.65
N ASP A 7 -9.34 45.79 -27.37
CA ASP A 7 -8.12 45.90 -26.55
C ASP A 7 -8.29 45.50 -25.07
N VAL A 8 -9.17 44.54 -24.79
CA VAL A 8 -9.51 44.11 -23.41
C VAL A 8 -8.77 42.82 -22.98
N GLY A 9 -7.93 42.23 -23.84
CA GLY A 9 -7.48 40.83 -23.69
C GLY A 9 -6.10 40.55 -23.10
N ARG A 10 -5.28 41.53 -22.70
CA ARG A 10 -3.88 41.25 -22.24
C ARG A 10 -3.38 42.16 -21.11
N ARG A 11 -4.14 42.27 -20.02
CA ARG A 11 -3.56 42.71 -18.74
C ARG A 11 -3.22 41.48 -17.91
N SER A 12 -1.96 41.34 -17.52
CA SER A 12 -1.49 40.19 -16.73
C SER A 12 -2.32 40.06 -15.45
N LEU A 13 -2.61 38.82 -15.07
CA LEU A 13 -3.37 38.47 -13.87
C LEU A 13 -2.73 39.08 -12.60
N PHE A 14 -1.41 39.31 -12.65
CA PHE A 14 -0.62 40.04 -11.66
C PHE A 14 -1.07 41.50 -11.48
N ALA A 15 -1.30 42.23 -12.57
CA ALA A 15 -1.78 43.62 -12.51
C ALA A 15 -3.22 43.75 -11.98
N ARG A 16 -4.02 42.68 -12.09
CA ARG A 16 -5.37 42.62 -11.51
C ARG A 16 -5.36 42.33 -10.00
N LEU A 17 -4.36 41.60 -9.51
CA LEU A 17 -4.24 41.27 -8.09
C LEU A 17 -3.61 42.40 -7.26
N THR A 18 -2.71 43.21 -7.84
CA THR A 18 -2.11 44.36 -7.15
C THR A 18 -3.05 45.57 -7.02
N GLY A 19 -4.18 45.57 -7.74
CA GLY A 19 -5.19 46.64 -7.69
C GLY A 19 -6.44 46.29 -6.89
N LEU A 20 -6.47 45.13 -6.22
CA LEU A 20 -7.61 44.73 -5.40
C LEU A 20 -7.52 45.44 -4.03
N ASP A 21 -8.01 46.67 -3.99
CA ASP A 21 -8.19 47.43 -2.77
C ASP A 21 -9.37 46.82 -2.00
N ILE A 22 -9.08 46.02 -0.98
CA ILE A 22 -10.10 45.39 -0.13
C ILE A 22 -10.47 46.43 0.94
N PRO A 23 -11.65 47.06 0.87
CA PRO A 23 -12.04 48.04 1.88
C PRO A 23 -12.20 47.34 3.23
N THR A 24 -11.33 47.71 4.18
CA THR A 24 -11.45 47.29 5.57
C THR A 24 -12.81 47.74 6.12
N PRO A 25 -13.66 46.83 6.65
CA PRO A 25 -14.98 47.21 7.12
C PRO A 25 -14.86 48.19 8.32
N PRO A 26 -15.50 49.37 8.27
CA PRO A 26 -15.50 50.30 9.39
C PRO A 26 -16.53 49.83 10.41
N ARG A 27 -16.12 48.98 11.36
CA ARG A 27 -16.80 48.74 12.66
C ARG A 27 -16.06 47.68 13.48
N LEU A 28 -14.92 48.07 14.06
CA LEU A 28 -14.34 47.40 15.23
C LEU A 28 -13.77 48.43 16.21
N LEU A 29 -14.48 49.55 16.41
CA LEU A 29 -14.09 50.61 17.35
C LEU A 29 -15.17 50.97 18.40
N ASP A 30 -16.21 50.15 18.59
CA ASP A 30 -17.27 50.42 19.57
C ASP A 30 -17.36 49.40 20.70
N LEU A 31 -16.24 48.99 21.29
CA LEU A 31 -16.25 48.35 22.62
C LEU A 31 -15.07 48.82 23.47
N VAL A 32 -15.11 50.11 23.85
CA VAL A 32 -14.43 50.60 25.05
C VAL A 32 -15.51 50.93 26.09
N PRO A 33 -15.74 50.09 27.10
CA PRO A 33 -16.25 50.57 28.37
C PRO A 33 -15.07 51.06 29.21
N LEU A 34 -15.11 52.33 29.59
CA LEU A 34 -14.31 52.88 30.67
C LEU A 34 -14.52 52.06 31.96
N ALA A 35 -13.38 51.73 32.58
CA ALA A 35 -13.11 51.37 33.97
C ALA A 35 -14.30 51.16 34.94
N ALA A 36 -14.39 49.94 35.48
CA ALA A 36 -14.83 49.67 36.85
C ALA A 36 -13.77 48.80 37.56
N PRO A 37 -13.49 49.01 38.87
CA PRO A 37 -12.32 48.45 39.53
C PRO A 37 -12.57 47.06 40.13
N GLY A 38 -11.56 46.20 40.05
CA GLY A 38 -11.35 45.10 41.02
C GLY A 38 -11.78 43.70 40.57
N VAL A 39 -10.90 42.97 39.87
CA VAL A 39 -10.90 41.49 39.84
C VAL A 39 -9.44 40.97 39.79
N PRO A 40 -9.06 39.88 40.50
CA PRO A 40 -7.66 39.60 40.89
C PRO A 40 -6.77 39.17 39.72
N ARG A 41 -5.58 39.78 39.61
CA ARG A 41 -4.57 39.61 38.55
C ARG A 41 -3.88 38.22 38.47
N ALA A 42 -4.36 37.19 39.16
CA ALA A 42 -3.68 35.88 39.21
C ALA A 42 -4.09 34.91 38.09
N ARG A 43 -5.29 35.02 37.50
CA ARG A 43 -5.82 33.99 36.58
C ARG A 43 -5.50 34.19 35.09
N LEU A 44 -5.03 35.37 34.68
CA LEU A 44 -4.71 35.67 33.27
C LEU A 44 -3.30 35.21 32.85
N ARG A 45 -2.37 35.06 33.81
CA ARG A 45 -0.98 34.67 33.52
C ARG A 45 -0.86 33.19 33.12
N HIS A 46 -1.65 32.31 33.75
CA HIS A 46 -1.64 30.87 33.44
C HIS A 46 -2.23 30.51 32.07
N ARG A 47 -3.23 31.24 31.56
CA ARG A 47 -3.79 30.99 30.21
C ARG A 47 -2.83 31.39 29.09
N ARG A 48 -2.04 32.45 29.28
CA ARG A 48 -1.01 32.86 28.31
C ARG A 48 0.18 31.90 28.30
N ILE A 49 0.61 31.41 29.46
CA ILE A 49 1.69 30.41 29.58
C ILE A 49 1.23 29.06 29.00
N ARG A 50 0.01 28.60 29.27
CA ARG A 50 -0.53 27.37 28.63
C ARG A 50 -0.61 27.47 27.11
N ARG A 51 -1.03 28.62 26.56
CA ARG A 51 -1.07 28.83 25.10
C ARG A 51 0.33 28.89 24.49
N ALA A 52 1.30 29.48 25.18
CA ALA A 52 2.70 29.48 24.74
C ALA A 52 3.34 28.08 24.78
N VAL A 53 3.03 27.26 25.79
CA VAL A 53 3.52 25.88 25.90
C VAL A 53 2.88 24.97 24.84
N VAL A 54 1.58 25.13 24.54
CA VAL A 54 0.93 24.40 23.45
C VAL A 54 1.46 24.84 22.08
N ALA A 55 1.68 26.14 21.86
CA ALA A 55 2.26 26.64 20.62
C ALA A 55 3.71 26.17 20.41
N LEU A 56 4.53 26.10 21.48
CA LEU A 56 5.88 25.53 21.45
C LEU A 56 5.87 24.01 21.23
N GLY A 57 4.91 23.29 21.81
CA GLY A 57 4.75 21.85 21.57
C GLY A 57 4.35 21.52 20.13
N VAL A 58 3.40 22.27 19.56
CA VAL A 58 2.96 22.09 18.16
C VAL A 58 4.07 22.48 17.18
N SER A 59 4.85 23.53 17.46
CA SER A 59 6.00 23.89 16.63
C SER A 59 7.17 22.92 16.78
N ALA A 60 7.42 22.35 17.97
CA ALA A 60 8.41 21.29 18.14
C ALA A 60 8.01 19.99 17.42
N VAL A 61 6.73 19.60 17.46
CA VAL A 61 6.23 18.43 16.69
C VAL A 61 6.30 18.69 15.18
N LEU A 62 5.98 19.91 14.73
CA LEU A 62 6.13 20.29 13.32
C LEU A 62 7.60 20.36 12.89
N VAL A 63 8.52 20.80 13.74
CA VAL A 63 9.95 20.91 13.41
C VAL A 63 10.66 19.55 13.49
N VAL A 64 10.29 18.67 14.43
CA VAL A 64 10.82 17.30 14.50
C VAL A 64 10.20 16.43 13.40
N GLY A 65 8.88 16.54 13.16
CA GLY A 65 8.19 15.85 12.06
C GLY A 65 8.67 16.29 10.68
N ASN A 66 8.79 17.61 10.44
CA ASN A 66 9.38 18.10 9.18
C ASN A 66 10.89 17.93 9.14
N GLY A 67 11.59 17.93 10.27
CA GLY A 67 13.04 17.74 10.32
C GLY A 67 13.45 16.33 9.93
N VAL A 68 12.71 15.31 10.35
CA VAL A 68 12.90 13.93 9.90
C VAL A 68 12.57 13.82 8.40
N ALA A 69 11.45 14.38 7.94
CA ALA A 69 11.12 14.36 6.51
C ALA A 69 12.14 15.12 5.62
N ALA A 70 12.64 16.27 6.08
CA ALA A 70 13.59 17.11 5.36
C ALA A 70 15.02 16.57 5.39
N TYR A 71 15.40 15.82 6.42
CA TYR A 71 16.70 15.13 6.46
C TYR A 71 16.75 13.94 5.49
N PHE A 72 15.58 13.35 5.17
CA PHE A 72 15.49 12.23 4.23
C PHE A 72 15.18 12.62 2.78
N VAL A 73 14.65 13.81 2.51
CA VAL A 73 14.45 14.30 1.14
C VAL A 73 14.56 15.84 1.06
N PRO A 74 15.75 16.41 0.81
CA PRO A 74 15.83 17.78 0.35
C PRO A 74 15.32 17.81 -1.10
N ASN A 75 14.24 18.55 -1.38
CA ASN A 75 13.65 18.79 -2.72
C ASN A 75 12.41 17.97 -3.16
N TYR A 76 11.50 17.64 -2.25
CA TYR A 76 10.23 16.96 -2.60
C TYR A 76 9.40 17.68 -3.68
N ALA A 77 9.34 19.03 -3.65
CA ALA A 77 8.55 19.81 -4.60
C ALA A 77 9.20 19.91 -6.00
N HIS A 78 10.53 19.86 -6.10
CA HIS A 78 11.23 19.85 -7.39
C HIS A 78 11.30 18.45 -8.02
N ALA A 79 11.30 17.38 -7.20
CA ALA A 79 11.23 16.01 -7.70
C ALA A 79 9.87 15.70 -8.36
N LEU A 80 8.75 16.16 -7.77
CA LEU A 80 7.42 15.97 -8.37
C LEU A 80 7.25 16.67 -9.73
N ALA A 81 7.92 17.81 -9.94
CA ALA A 81 7.87 18.54 -11.20
C ALA A 81 8.84 17.99 -12.27
N ALA A 82 9.85 17.21 -11.88
CA ALA A 82 10.91 16.71 -12.76
C ALA A 82 10.76 15.23 -13.13
N VAL A 83 9.80 14.51 -12.55
CA VAL A 83 9.63 13.08 -12.73
C VAL A 83 8.39 12.81 -13.60
N PRO A 84 8.54 12.72 -14.94
CA PRO A 84 7.45 12.25 -15.82
C PRO A 84 6.99 10.81 -15.52
N VAL A 85 7.70 10.09 -14.65
CA VAL A 85 7.58 8.64 -14.39
C VAL A 85 6.28 8.25 -13.69
N LEU A 86 5.63 9.13 -12.91
CA LEU A 86 4.30 8.82 -12.35
C LEU A 86 3.25 8.57 -13.44
N SER A 87 3.44 9.11 -14.65
CA SER A 87 2.56 8.82 -15.79
C SER A 87 2.66 7.38 -16.31
N LEU A 88 3.73 6.66 -15.95
CA LEU A 88 3.94 5.26 -16.33
C LEU A 88 3.20 4.30 -15.38
N ILE A 89 3.00 4.69 -14.11
CA ILE A 89 2.21 3.90 -13.17
C ILE A 89 0.74 4.04 -13.53
N THR A 90 0.21 3.03 -14.21
CA THR A 90 -1.16 3.05 -14.70
C THR A 90 -2.17 2.82 -13.56
N GLY A 91 -3.40 3.33 -13.72
CA GLY A 91 -4.50 3.08 -12.78
C GLY A 91 -4.73 1.59 -12.48
N PRO A 92 -4.69 0.67 -13.48
CA PRO A 92 -4.71 -0.76 -13.25
C PRO A 92 -3.60 -1.26 -12.32
N ALA A 93 -2.35 -0.85 -12.53
CA ALA A 93 -1.22 -1.24 -11.68
C ALA A 93 -1.39 -0.79 -10.23
N LEU A 94 -1.91 0.43 -10.02
CA LEU A 94 -2.25 0.93 -8.68
C LEU A 94 -3.37 0.11 -8.04
N SER A 95 -4.43 -0.15 -8.79
CA SER A 95 -5.58 -0.91 -8.29
C SER A 95 -5.22 -2.36 -7.95
N ALA A 96 -4.29 -2.98 -8.68
CA ALA A 96 -3.78 -4.32 -8.39
C ALA A 96 -3.03 -4.40 -7.05
N ALA A 97 -2.46 -3.29 -6.57
CA ALA A 97 -1.85 -3.18 -5.25
C ALA A 97 -2.81 -2.63 -4.18
N GLY A 98 -4.05 -2.27 -4.55
CA GLY A 98 -4.99 -1.60 -3.67
C GLY A 98 -4.62 -0.15 -3.35
N LEU A 99 -3.84 0.50 -4.20
CA LEU A 99 -3.31 1.85 -3.96
C LEU A 99 -3.96 2.88 -4.88
N SER A 100 -3.86 4.14 -4.50
CA SER A 100 -4.14 5.30 -5.35
C SER A 100 -2.84 6.04 -5.67
N ALA A 101 -2.88 6.93 -6.65
CA ALA A 101 -1.71 7.74 -7.03
C ALA A 101 -1.20 8.62 -5.88
N GLY A 102 -2.07 9.00 -4.93
CA GLY A 102 -1.71 9.80 -3.76
C GLY A 102 -0.93 9.04 -2.69
N ASP A 103 -1.02 7.71 -2.69
CA ASP A 103 -0.33 6.85 -1.72
C ASP A 103 1.13 6.60 -2.11
N ILE A 104 1.45 6.75 -3.40
CA ILE A 104 2.76 6.39 -3.92
C ILE A 104 3.75 7.52 -3.68
N LYS A 105 4.88 7.17 -3.07
CA LYS A 105 6.06 8.03 -3.09
C LYS A 105 6.78 7.81 -4.43
N PRO A 106 6.86 8.84 -5.30
CA PRO A 106 7.58 8.72 -6.56
C PRO A 106 9.05 8.45 -6.30
N LEU A 107 9.62 7.53 -7.08
CA LEU A 107 11.03 7.20 -7.10
C LEU A 107 11.54 7.24 -8.54
N HIS A 108 12.84 7.32 -8.68
CA HIS A 108 13.50 7.06 -9.95
C HIS A 108 14.88 6.50 -9.65
N ASP A 109 15.03 5.22 -9.91
CA ASP A 109 16.32 4.56 -9.99
C ASP A 109 16.26 3.55 -11.14
N GLU A 110 17.38 3.35 -11.82
CA GLU A 110 17.43 2.47 -12.98
C GLU A 110 18.77 1.76 -13.09
N GLY A 111 18.75 0.59 -13.69
CA GLY A 111 19.94 -0.15 -14.04
C GLY A 111 19.72 -0.96 -15.30
N SER A 112 20.78 -1.12 -16.08
CA SER A 112 20.71 -1.86 -17.33
C SER A 112 21.80 -2.92 -17.41
N TRP A 113 21.43 -4.07 -17.95
CA TRP A 113 22.38 -5.13 -18.27
C TRP A 113 21.90 -5.94 -19.46
N SER A 114 22.82 -6.24 -20.40
CA SER A 114 22.56 -7.10 -21.56
C SER A 114 21.31 -6.71 -22.37
N GLY A 115 21.03 -5.42 -22.51
CA GLY A 115 19.85 -4.91 -23.23
C GLY A 115 18.53 -4.99 -22.46
N VAL A 116 18.57 -5.39 -21.19
CA VAL A 116 17.46 -5.27 -20.24
C VAL A 116 17.66 -4.01 -19.41
N THR A 117 16.60 -3.24 -19.19
CA THR A 117 16.58 -2.11 -18.25
C THR A 117 15.54 -2.39 -17.19
N VAL A 118 15.93 -2.22 -15.93
CA VAL A 118 15.05 -2.30 -14.77
C VAL A 118 14.91 -0.90 -14.20
N THR A 119 13.68 -0.42 -14.09
CA THR A 119 13.38 0.93 -13.60
C THR A 119 12.47 0.84 -12.38
N LEU A 120 12.88 1.49 -11.29
CA LEU A 120 12.09 1.68 -10.08
C LEU A 120 11.43 3.05 -10.11
N SER A 121 10.10 3.06 -10.16
CA SER A 121 9.28 4.26 -10.43
C SER A 121 8.52 4.78 -9.21
N GLY A 122 8.30 3.93 -8.21
CA GLY A 122 7.52 4.30 -7.04
C GLY A 122 7.65 3.29 -5.92
N SER A 123 7.26 3.74 -4.73
CA SER A 123 7.20 2.90 -3.54
C SER A 123 6.05 3.27 -2.63
N TYR A 124 5.59 2.28 -1.89
CA TYR A 124 4.65 2.40 -0.79
C TYR A 124 5.04 1.39 0.29
N ALA A 125 4.84 1.74 1.55
CA ALA A 125 5.03 0.81 2.65
C ALA A 125 4.06 1.15 3.80
N ASP A 126 3.43 0.14 4.36
CA ASP A 126 2.68 0.23 5.61
C ASP A 126 3.05 -0.95 6.53
N GLY A 127 2.29 -1.15 7.62
CA GLY A 127 2.51 -2.27 8.53
C GLY A 127 2.20 -3.64 7.94
N LEU A 128 1.50 -3.72 6.79
CA LEU A 128 1.03 -4.97 6.18
C LEU A 128 1.83 -5.36 4.94
N GLN A 129 2.34 -4.39 4.18
CA GLN A 129 3.04 -4.66 2.93
C GLN A 129 4.07 -3.59 2.57
N THR A 130 5.05 -4.01 1.76
CA THR A 130 5.96 -3.11 1.05
C THR A 130 5.73 -3.28 -0.45
N VAL A 131 5.38 -2.22 -1.17
CA VAL A 131 5.10 -2.26 -2.61
C VAL A 131 6.13 -1.41 -3.35
N LEU A 132 6.79 -2.01 -4.35
CA LEU A 132 7.70 -1.31 -5.26
C LEU A 132 7.16 -1.41 -6.69
N PHE A 133 7.10 -0.28 -7.40
CA PHE A 133 6.66 -0.24 -8.79
C PHE A 133 7.86 -0.36 -9.70
N VAL A 134 7.99 -1.52 -10.35
CA VAL A 134 9.18 -1.90 -11.12
C VAL A 134 8.78 -2.18 -12.55
N ASP A 135 9.45 -1.51 -13.48
CA ASP A 135 9.37 -1.79 -14.91
C ASP A 135 10.60 -2.59 -15.32
N ILE A 136 10.40 -3.57 -16.21
CA ILE A 136 11.49 -4.36 -16.78
C ILE A 136 11.32 -4.41 -18.29
N GLU A 137 12.10 -3.58 -18.96
CA GLU A 137 12.14 -3.48 -20.42
C GLU A 137 13.23 -4.38 -21.00
N GLY A 138 13.02 -4.85 -22.24
CA GLY A 138 14.04 -5.63 -22.95
C GLY A 138 14.13 -7.11 -22.55
N LEU A 139 13.25 -7.59 -21.66
CA LEU A 139 13.07 -9.03 -21.47
C LEU A 139 12.54 -9.64 -22.79
N PRO A 140 13.25 -10.62 -23.38
CA PRO A 140 12.80 -11.20 -24.63
C PRO A 140 11.49 -11.95 -24.39
N ALA A 141 10.40 -11.46 -25.01
CA ALA A 141 9.09 -12.07 -24.93
C ALA A 141 9.19 -13.52 -25.41
N GLY A 142 8.91 -14.47 -24.49
CA GLY A 142 8.81 -15.90 -24.79
C GLY A 142 7.56 -16.20 -25.61
N GLY A 143 7.53 -15.73 -26.85
CA GLY A 143 6.46 -16.00 -27.81
C GLY A 143 6.74 -17.26 -28.63
N PRO A 144 5.70 -17.91 -29.18
CA PRO A 144 5.86 -19.05 -30.07
C PRO A 144 6.75 -18.67 -31.27
N GLY A 145 7.77 -19.47 -31.53
CA GLY A 145 8.71 -19.27 -32.65
C GLY A 145 9.87 -18.30 -32.39
N ARG A 146 9.96 -17.66 -31.22
CA ARG A 146 11.13 -16.87 -30.83
C ARG A 146 12.11 -17.73 -30.03
N PRO A 147 13.44 -17.61 -30.27
CA PRO A 147 14.42 -18.26 -29.42
C PRO A 147 14.17 -17.80 -27.98
N SER A 148 14.05 -18.78 -27.10
CA SER A 148 13.87 -18.53 -25.67
C SER A 148 15.03 -17.68 -25.14
N PRO A 149 14.78 -16.69 -24.25
CA PRO A 149 15.85 -16.00 -23.53
C PRO A 149 16.92 -16.98 -23.02
N THR A 150 18.19 -16.63 -23.19
CA THR A 150 19.31 -17.37 -22.58
C THR A 150 19.42 -17.14 -21.07
N PHE A 151 18.74 -16.11 -20.56
CA PHE A 151 18.70 -15.75 -19.14
C PHE A 151 17.27 -15.46 -18.66
N GLY A 152 17.00 -15.65 -17.38
CA GLY A 152 15.74 -15.31 -16.72
C GLY A 152 15.99 -14.53 -15.43
N LEU A 153 14.92 -14.09 -14.78
CA LEU A 153 15.02 -13.50 -13.43
C LEU A 153 15.23 -14.60 -12.40
N GLY A 154 16.15 -14.37 -11.46
CA GLY A 154 16.30 -15.16 -10.25
C GLY A 154 15.31 -14.75 -9.17
N GLN A 155 15.58 -15.16 -7.93
CA GLN A 155 14.77 -14.74 -6.79
C GLN A 155 15.00 -13.26 -6.49
N ILE A 156 13.98 -12.44 -6.75
CA ILE A 156 13.97 -11.03 -6.37
C ILE A 156 13.79 -10.93 -4.85
N VAL A 157 14.60 -10.09 -4.23
CA VAL A 157 14.59 -9.86 -2.78
C VAL A 157 14.86 -8.38 -2.51
N VAL A 158 14.26 -7.84 -1.46
CA VAL A 158 14.55 -6.50 -0.97
C VAL A 158 15.34 -6.61 0.32
N THR A 159 16.37 -5.79 0.50
CA THR A 159 17.05 -5.64 1.79
C THR A 159 16.91 -4.23 2.31
N ASP A 160 16.93 -4.06 3.64
CA ASP A 160 17.03 -2.73 4.25
C ASP A 160 18.44 -2.42 4.77
N GLN A 161 18.67 -1.16 5.14
CA GLN A 161 19.94 -0.70 5.72
C GLN A 161 20.26 -1.32 7.09
N PHE A 162 19.34 -2.07 7.69
CA PHE A 162 19.51 -2.77 8.96
C PHE A 162 19.81 -4.26 8.77
N GLY A 163 19.96 -4.72 7.52
CA GLY A 163 20.30 -6.10 7.17
C GLY A 163 19.11 -7.06 7.20
N GLN A 164 17.87 -6.57 7.23
CA GLN A 164 16.69 -7.42 7.04
C GLN A 164 16.46 -7.68 5.55
N SER A 165 15.96 -8.87 5.24
CA SER A 165 15.56 -9.26 3.89
C SER A 165 14.05 -9.52 3.84
N TYR A 166 13.42 -9.04 2.77
CA TYR A 166 11.98 -9.10 2.52
C TYR A 166 11.73 -9.86 1.23
N ARG A 167 10.92 -10.90 1.32
CA ARG A 167 10.59 -11.77 0.18
C ARG A 167 9.46 -11.18 -0.64
N LEU A 168 9.49 -11.43 -1.95
CA LEU A 168 8.35 -11.17 -2.82
C LEU A 168 7.21 -12.14 -2.47
N VAL A 169 6.03 -11.59 -2.20
CA VAL A 169 4.83 -12.33 -1.76
C VAL A 169 3.64 -12.15 -2.70
N GLY A 170 3.70 -11.17 -3.60
CA GLY A 170 2.64 -10.89 -4.58
C GLY A 170 3.09 -9.90 -5.65
N GLY A 171 2.14 -9.53 -6.52
CA GLY A 171 2.36 -8.63 -7.65
C GLY A 171 1.95 -9.22 -9.01
N GLU A 172 1.72 -8.34 -9.99
CA GLU A 172 1.32 -8.72 -11.34
C GLU A 172 2.50 -8.71 -12.35
N GLY A 173 2.37 -9.58 -13.36
CA GLY A 173 3.15 -9.72 -14.60
C GLY A 173 4.43 -8.90 -14.83
N LEU A 174 5.52 -9.59 -15.18
CA LEU A 174 6.74 -8.95 -15.68
C LEU A 174 6.59 -8.64 -17.18
N GLY A 175 6.75 -7.37 -17.60
CA GLY A 175 7.09 -7.03 -19.01
C GLY A 175 6.16 -6.13 -19.82
N VAL A 176 5.25 -5.35 -19.20
CA VAL A 176 4.43 -4.31 -19.88
C VAL A 176 4.23 -3.09 -18.97
N GLY A 177 5.30 -2.34 -18.67
CA GLY A 177 5.26 -1.15 -17.82
C GLY A 177 5.52 -1.44 -16.33
N PRO A 178 5.45 -0.40 -15.47
CA PRO A 178 5.74 -0.55 -14.05
C PRO A 178 4.62 -1.32 -13.35
N TYR A 179 4.91 -2.55 -12.95
CA TYR A 179 3.99 -3.39 -12.18
C TYR A 179 4.33 -3.36 -10.69
N PRO A 180 3.31 -3.50 -9.82
CA PRO A 180 3.54 -3.59 -8.40
C PRO A 180 4.19 -4.93 -8.06
N MET A 181 5.35 -4.87 -7.42
CA MET A 181 5.96 -6.00 -6.72
C MET A 181 5.67 -5.85 -5.23
N ILE A 182 4.98 -6.83 -4.65
CA ILE A 182 4.55 -6.78 -3.25
C ILE A 182 5.47 -7.69 -2.43
N PHE A 183 6.09 -7.11 -1.41
CA PHE A 183 7.01 -7.75 -0.49
C PHE A 183 6.41 -7.81 0.92
N GLU A 184 7.01 -8.66 1.76
CA GLU A 184 6.74 -8.68 3.20
C GLU A 184 6.77 -7.27 3.82
N PRO A 185 5.98 -7.03 4.88
CA PRO A 185 6.01 -5.75 5.60
C PRO A 185 7.40 -5.49 6.20
N LEU A 186 7.73 -4.20 6.33
CA LEU A 186 8.96 -3.77 6.98
C LEU A 186 9.03 -4.30 8.42
N ARG A 187 10.24 -4.64 8.89
CA ARG A 187 10.45 -5.21 10.23
C ARG A 187 11.38 -4.35 11.08
N GLY A 188 11.32 -4.54 12.40
CA GLY A 188 12.25 -3.94 13.34
C GLY A 188 12.28 -2.41 13.30
N ALA A 189 13.45 -1.83 13.03
CA ALA A 189 13.61 -0.38 12.96
C ALA A 189 12.93 0.22 11.71
N ALA A 190 12.99 -0.47 10.56
CA ALA A 190 12.38 -0.01 9.32
C ALA A 190 10.85 0.09 9.43
N ALA A 191 10.21 -0.82 10.17
CA ALA A 191 8.76 -0.80 10.41
C ALA A 191 8.28 0.49 11.11
N ARG A 192 9.12 1.11 11.94
CA ARG A 192 8.72 2.26 12.77
C ARG A 192 8.88 3.60 12.08
N VAL A 193 9.85 3.73 11.19
CA VAL A 193 10.25 5.03 10.61
C VAL A 193 10.40 5.01 9.09
N GLY A 194 10.25 3.84 8.47
CA GLY A 194 10.67 3.60 7.10
C GLY A 194 12.17 3.29 7.00
N GLY A 195 12.68 3.25 5.77
CA GLY A 195 14.07 2.85 5.55
C GLY A 195 14.57 3.07 4.13
N ARG A 196 15.86 2.82 3.96
CA ARG A 196 16.51 2.72 2.66
C ARG A 196 16.50 1.26 2.26
N LEU A 197 15.79 0.96 1.18
CA LEU A 197 15.67 -0.37 0.64
C LEU A 197 16.60 -0.52 -0.56
N THR A 198 17.17 -1.71 -0.72
CA THR A 198 17.85 -2.14 -1.94
C THR A 198 17.07 -3.31 -2.52
N LEU A 199 16.47 -3.09 -3.69
CA LEU A 199 15.85 -4.12 -4.50
C LEU A 199 16.93 -4.82 -5.30
N HIS A 200 17.08 -6.12 -5.09
CA HIS A 200 18.01 -6.98 -5.79
C HIS A 200 17.29 -7.71 -6.92
N VAL A 201 17.65 -7.42 -8.17
CA VAL A 201 17.10 -8.07 -9.35
C VAL A 201 18.18 -8.95 -9.99
N PRO A 202 18.30 -10.22 -9.56
CA PRO A 202 19.29 -11.13 -10.12
C PRO A 202 18.84 -11.65 -11.48
N PHE A 203 19.79 -11.74 -12.40
CA PHE A 203 19.61 -12.41 -13.70
C PHE A 203 20.35 -13.74 -13.65
N THR A 204 19.71 -14.83 -14.06
CA THR A 204 20.26 -16.19 -13.99
C THR A 204 20.25 -16.85 -15.36
N LYS A 205 21.15 -17.82 -15.59
CA LYS A 205 21.15 -18.59 -16.84
C LYS A 205 19.95 -19.54 -16.87
N ARG A 206 19.22 -19.57 -17.99
CA ARG A 206 18.11 -20.51 -18.18
C ARG A 206 18.65 -21.94 -18.35
N GLY A 207 18.15 -22.91 -17.57
CA GLY A 207 18.45 -24.33 -17.75
C GLY A 207 19.60 -24.93 -16.93
N GLY A 208 20.14 -24.24 -15.92
CA GLY A 208 20.94 -24.87 -14.85
C GLY A 208 22.38 -24.41 -14.72
N ALA A 209 22.62 -23.58 -13.70
CA ALA A 209 23.54 -23.75 -12.58
C ALA A 209 23.25 -22.57 -11.65
N SER A 210 23.17 -22.82 -10.35
CA SER A 210 22.89 -21.80 -9.33
C SER A 210 24.00 -20.74 -9.31
N GLY A 211 23.77 -19.64 -10.01
CA GLY A 211 24.62 -18.47 -10.02
C GLY A 211 23.92 -17.33 -10.75
N ALA A 212 23.79 -16.18 -10.09
CA ALA A 212 23.42 -14.96 -10.77
C ALA A 212 24.50 -14.64 -11.82
N LEU A 213 24.10 -14.52 -13.08
CA LEU A 213 24.94 -13.98 -14.16
C LEU A 213 25.34 -12.53 -13.84
N THR A 214 24.39 -11.79 -13.31
CA THR A 214 24.57 -10.43 -12.79
C THR A 214 23.43 -10.14 -11.81
N GLN A 215 23.52 -9.01 -11.15
CA GLN A 215 22.43 -8.43 -10.37
C GLN A 215 22.34 -6.94 -10.67
N ILE A 216 21.12 -6.44 -10.81
CA ILE A 216 20.84 -5.02 -10.82
C ILE A 216 20.29 -4.66 -9.44
N ASP A 217 20.94 -3.72 -8.78
CA ASP A 217 20.54 -3.20 -7.47
C ASP A 217 19.90 -1.83 -7.66
N LEU A 218 18.69 -1.65 -7.14
CA LEU A 218 17.93 -0.39 -7.20
C LEU A 218 17.58 0.06 -5.79
N HIS A 219 17.60 1.36 -5.55
CA HIS A 219 17.48 1.96 -4.24
C HIS A 219 16.16 2.71 -4.07
N ALA A 220 15.45 2.40 -2.99
CA ALA A 220 14.25 3.11 -2.57
C ALA A 220 14.46 3.76 -1.20
N ALA A 221 13.79 4.89 -0.99
CA ALA A 221 13.59 5.44 0.35
C ALA A 221 12.09 5.40 0.67
N VAL A 222 11.69 4.52 1.57
CA VAL A 222 10.28 4.33 1.96
C VAL A 222 10.00 4.95 3.30
N VAL A 223 8.76 5.42 3.49
CA VAL A 223 8.24 5.84 4.79
C VAL A 223 7.21 4.80 5.21
N ALA A 224 7.33 4.25 6.41
CA ALA A 224 6.37 3.29 6.92
C ALA A 224 5.07 4.00 7.31
N GLY A 225 3.97 3.61 6.67
CA GLY A 225 2.62 3.91 7.13
C GLY A 225 2.27 3.14 8.41
N SER A 226 1.22 3.59 9.09
CA SER A 226 0.69 2.90 10.26
C SER A 226 -0.37 1.87 9.89
N ASP A 227 -0.37 0.77 10.62
CA ASP A 227 -1.41 -0.24 10.69
C ASP A 227 -2.09 -0.21 12.06
N HIS A 228 -3.23 -0.89 12.17
CA HIS A 228 -3.92 -1.10 13.44
C HIS A 228 -4.62 -2.45 13.45
N ARG A 229 -4.54 -3.12 14.59
CA ARG A 229 -5.30 -4.35 14.85
C ARG A 229 -6.77 -4.05 15.02
N LEU A 230 -7.60 -4.86 14.37
CA LEU A 230 -9.05 -4.85 14.52
C LEU A 230 -9.48 -5.92 15.54
N ALA A 231 -10.68 -5.75 16.09
CA ALA A 231 -11.26 -6.77 16.94
C ALA A 231 -11.56 -8.03 16.11
N VAL A 232 -11.03 -9.16 16.54
CA VAL A 232 -11.25 -10.46 15.91
C VAL A 232 -12.65 -10.97 16.28
N PRO A 233 -13.51 -11.31 15.31
CA PRO A 233 -14.86 -11.78 15.58
C PRO A 233 -14.87 -13.23 16.09
N ALA A 234 -15.99 -13.65 16.69
CA ALA A 234 -16.13 -14.99 17.23
C ALA A 234 -16.03 -16.07 16.11
N PRO A 235 -15.42 -17.23 16.40
CA PRO A 235 -15.41 -18.38 15.49
C PRO A 235 -16.83 -18.86 15.13
N GLN A 236 -16.99 -19.42 13.94
CA GLN A 236 -18.24 -20.04 13.47
C GLN A 236 -18.02 -21.54 13.24
N ALA A 237 -18.95 -22.37 13.72
CA ALA A 237 -18.90 -23.82 13.54
C ALA A 237 -20.06 -24.27 12.64
N VAL A 238 -19.74 -24.87 11.50
CA VAL A 238 -20.71 -25.32 10.50
C VAL A 238 -20.32 -26.70 10.00
N ALA A 239 -21.28 -27.64 10.03
CA ALA A 239 -21.10 -29.02 9.54
C ALA A 239 -19.84 -29.73 10.07
N GLY A 240 -19.49 -29.54 11.35
CA GLY A 240 -18.31 -30.14 11.96
C GLY A 240 -16.97 -29.50 11.55
N THR A 241 -17.00 -28.36 10.87
CA THR A 241 -15.84 -27.50 10.60
C THR A 241 -15.94 -26.23 11.44
N THR A 242 -14.85 -25.84 12.10
CA THR A 242 -14.70 -24.54 12.74
C THR A 242 -13.92 -23.60 11.82
N TYR A 243 -14.52 -22.47 11.50
CA TYR A 243 -13.91 -21.37 10.80
C TYR A 243 -13.62 -20.25 11.80
N SER A 244 -12.37 -19.80 11.84
CA SER A 244 -11.96 -18.72 12.73
C SER A 244 -11.07 -17.74 12.00
N ILE A 245 -11.27 -16.47 12.32
CA ILE A 245 -10.28 -15.43 12.04
C ILE A 245 -9.39 -15.39 13.28
N ALA A 246 -8.08 -15.48 13.09
CA ALA A 246 -7.09 -15.53 14.16
C ALA A 246 -6.42 -14.16 14.36
N ASP A 247 -6.28 -13.39 13.28
CA ASP A 247 -5.80 -12.02 13.34
C ASP A 247 -6.47 -11.15 12.26
N LEU A 248 -6.66 -9.87 12.57
CA LEU A 248 -7.13 -8.85 11.63
C LEU A 248 -6.31 -7.59 11.82
N GLU A 249 -5.64 -7.17 10.76
CA GLU A 249 -4.86 -5.94 10.76
C GLU A 249 -5.26 -5.11 9.54
N ALA A 250 -5.44 -3.81 9.75
CA ALA A 250 -5.83 -2.88 8.69
C ALA A 250 -4.85 -1.71 8.62
N SER A 251 -4.52 -1.31 7.40
CA SER A 251 -3.88 -0.03 7.10
C SER A 251 -4.91 0.92 6.49
N SER A 252 -4.46 2.05 5.94
CA SER A 252 -5.35 2.95 5.20
C SER A 252 -5.97 2.29 3.97
N ASN A 253 -5.23 1.37 3.33
CA ASN A 253 -5.52 0.88 1.98
C ASN A 253 -5.56 -0.65 1.90
N SER A 254 -5.29 -1.35 2.99
CA SER A 254 -5.20 -2.81 2.97
C SER A 254 -5.75 -3.45 4.25
N LEU A 255 -6.25 -4.66 4.09
CA LEU A 255 -6.72 -5.52 5.18
C LEU A 255 -6.01 -6.86 5.09
N GLU A 256 -5.26 -7.20 6.12
CA GLU A 256 -4.74 -8.54 6.32
C GLU A 256 -5.74 -9.37 7.14
N VAL A 257 -6.08 -10.54 6.61
CA VAL A 257 -6.96 -11.52 7.23
C VAL A 257 -6.20 -12.81 7.42
N HIS A 258 -5.89 -13.13 8.67
CA HIS A 258 -5.30 -14.41 9.04
C HIS A 258 -6.41 -15.37 9.51
N THR A 259 -6.53 -16.50 8.84
CA THR A 259 -7.62 -17.47 9.05
C THR A 259 -7.12 -18.85 9.43
N LEU A 260 -7.91 -19.50 10.27
CA LEU A 260 -7.72 -20.87 10.73
C LEU A 260 -9.02 -21.64 10.48
N ILE A 261 -8.96 -22.67 9.64
CA ILE A 261 -10.09 -23.56 9.32
C ILE A 261 -9.73 -24.97 9.80
N ARG A 262 -10.60 -25.60 10.59
CA ARG A 262 -10.34 -26.90 11.23
C ARG A 262 -11.54 -27.81 11.17
N GLY A 263 -11.32 -29.12 11.06
CA GLY A 263 -12.36 -30.15 11.18
C GLY A 263 -12.79 -30.74 9.84
N ALA A 264 -14.06 -31.18 9.76
CA ALA A 264 -14.52 -32.17 8.79
C ALA A 264 -14.25 -31.82 7.31
N SER A 265 -14.32 -30.53 6.93
CA SER A 265 -14.05 -30.11 5.55
C SER A 265 -12.57 -30.19 5.18
N ILE A 266 -11.65 -29.93 6.12
CA ILE A 266 -10.21 -30.10 5.90
C ILE A 266 -9.88 -31.59 5.80
N ASP A 267 -10.46 -32.40 6.68
CA ASP A 267 -10.28 -33.85 6.70
C ASP A 267 -10.73 -34.49 5.38
N ALA A 268 -11.90 -34.09 4.88
CA ALA A 268 -12.44 -34.57 3.61
C ALA A 268 -11.53 -34.18 2.42
N ASN A 269 -11.03 -32.95 2.39
CA ASN A 269 -10.10 -32.51 1.33
C ASN A 269 -8.77 -33.24 1.38
N LEU A 270 -8.20 -33.47 2.58
CA LEU A 270 -6.97 -34.24 2.76
C LEU A 270 -7.15 -35.71 2.35
N ALA A 271 -8.32 -36.29 2.62
CA ALA A 271 -8.65 -37.66 2.22
C ALA A 271 -8.84 -37.81 0.70
N ALA A 272 -9.37 -36.77 0.02
CA ALA A 272 -9.65 -36.80 -1.41
C ALA A 272 -8.39 -36.89 -2.30
N ARG A 273 -7.20 -36.52 -1.80
CA ARG A 273 -5.88 -36.59 -2.49
C ARG A 273 -5.99 -36.42 -4.01
N PRO A 274 -6.28 -35.22 -4.53
CA PRO A 274 -6.42 -35.03 -5.97
C PRO A 274 -5.15 -35.50 -6.69
N ALA A 275 -5.35 -36.14 -7.85
CA ALA A 275 -4.25 -36.55 -8.70
C ALA A 275 -3.34 -35.36 -9.01
N ILE A 276 -2.02 -35.58 -9.01
CA ILE A 276 -1.01 -34.56 -9.31
C ILE A 276 -1.42 -33.83 -10.60
N GLY A 277 -1.64 -32.52 -10.51
CA GLY A 277 -2.01 -31.67 -11.65
C GLY A 277 -3.49 -31.25 -11.72
N GLN A 278 -4.36 -31.80 -10.88
CA GLN A 278 -5.70 -31.22 -10.64
C GLN A 278 -5.61 -30.36 -9.39
N GLY A 279 -5.67 -29.03 -9.54
CA GLY A 279 -5.55 -28.10 -8.42
C GLY A 279 -6.46 -28.51 -7.26
N VAL A 280 -5.93 -28.50 -6.04
CA VAL A 280 -6.73 -28.84 -4.86
C VAL A 280 -7.57 -27.63 -4.51
N CYS A 281 -8.90 -27.79 -4.53
CA CYS A 281 -9.81 -26.75 -4.08
C CYS A 281 -9.97 -26.87 -2.56
N TYR A 282 -9.69 -25.80 -1.85
CA TYR A 282 -9.76 -25.74 -0.39
C TYR A 282 -10.80 -24.71 0.03
N PRO A 283 -11.35 -24.77 1.25
CA PRO A 283 -12.18 -23.69 1.74
C PRO A 283 -11.43 -22.35 1.58
N GLY A 284 -12.03 -21.43 0.82
CA GLY A 284 -11.41 -20.15 0.51
C GLY A 284 -11.99 -19.04 1.38
N VAL A 285 -11.15 -18.09 1.80
CA VAL A 285 -11.59 -16.87 2.48
C VAL A 285 -11.53 -15.71 1.52
N PHE A 286 -12.64 -15.02 1.34
CA PHE A 286 -12.79 -13.89 0.43
C PHE A 286 -13.28 -12.67 1.18
N LEU A 287 -12.97 -11.50 0.64
CA LEU A 287 -13.47 -10.24 1.14
C LEU A 287 -14.54 -9.73 0.17
N VAL A 288 -15.66 -9.25 0.72
CA VAL A 288 -16.72 -8.57 -0.03
C VAL A 288 -16.76 -7.13 0.42
N SER A 289 -16.60 -6.21 -0.53
CA SER A 289 -16.59 -4.78 -0.28
C SER A 289 -17.98 -4.24 0.10
N PRO A 290 -18.07 -3.02 0.65
CA PRO A 290 -19.35 -2.37 0.94
C PRO A 290 -20.30 -2.26 -0.27
N SER A 291 -19.77 -2.22 -1.50
CA SER A 291 -20.57 -2.24 -2.72
C SER A 291 -21.07 -3.64 -3.12
N GLY A 292 -20.74 -4.68 -2.35
CA GLY A 292 -21.11 -6.06 -2.62
C GLY A 292 -20.20 -6.78 -3.60
N THR A 293 -19.03 -6.21 -3.94
CA THR A 293 -18.08 -6.77 -4.91
C THR A 293 -17.07 -7.66 -4.20
N TYR A 294 -16.73 -8.81 -4.78
CA TYR A 294 -15.63 -9.64 -4.29
C TYR A 294 -14.29 -8.98 -4.58
N GLU A 295 -13.46 -8.86 -3.55
CA GLU A 295 -12.10 -8.36 -3.67
C GLU A 295 -11.14 -9.54 -3.89
N ILE A 296 -10.22 -9.37 -4.82
CA ILE A 296 -9.15 -10.34 -5.09
C ILE A 296 -8.00 -10.02 -4.12
N PRO A 297 -7.45 -11.02 -3.40
CA PRO A 297 -6.31 -10.76 -2.53
C PRO A 297 -5.11 -10.29 -3.36
N THR A 298 -4.44 -9.23 -2.91
CA THR A 298 -3.22 -8.68 -3.53
C THR A 298 -2.00 -9.53 -3.21
N ALA A 299 -2.02 -10.20 -2.05
CA ALA A 299 -1.02 -11.18 -1.64
C ALA A 299 -1.65 -12.33 -0.84
N SER A 300 -1.04 -13.51 -0.94
CA SER A 300 -1.31 -14.64 -0.05
C SER A 300 -0.01 -14.99 0.65
N LEU A 301 -0.01 -14.81 1.98
CA LEU A 301 1.10 -15.10 2.86
C LEU A 301 0.88 -16.52 3.40
N GLY A 302 1.49 -17.48 2.72
CA GLY A 302 1.42 -18.90 3.03
C GLY A 302 2.44 -19.66 2.19
N ASP A 303 2.69 -20.93 2.48
CA ASP A 303 3.53 -21.74 1.59
C ASP A 303 2.81 -21.92 0.24
N PRO A 304 3.31 -21.34 -0.87
CA PRO A 304 2.69 -21.48 -2.19
C PRO A 304 2.63 -22.94 -2.68
N PHE A 305 3.32 -23.86 -1.98
CA PHE A 305 3.33 -25.29 -2.26
C PHE A 305 2.58 -26.15 -1.21
N GLY A 306 1.82 -25.53 -0.30
CA GLY A 306 0.89 -26.25 0.58
C GLY A 306 1.54 -27.15 1.64
N ARG A 307 2.80 -26.91 2.04
CA ARG A 307 3.50 -27.79 3.01
C ARG A 307 3.14 -27.56 4.48
N LEU A 308 2.26 -26.60 4.80
CA LEU A 308 1.76 -26.39 6.16
C LEU A 308 0.31 -26.86 6.35
N LYS A 309 -0.22 -27.72 5.47
CA LYS A 309 -1.42 -28.51 5.79
C LYS A 309 -1.02 -29.74 6.59
N THR A 310 -0.50 -29.49 7.78
CA THR A 310 -0.23 -30.52 8.79
C THR A 310 -1.31 -30.42 9.87
N ASP A 311 -1.75 -31.57 10.37
CA ASP A 311 -2.65 -31.67 11.53
C ASP A 311 -4.10 -31.17 11.36
N HIS A 312 -4.73 -31.39 10.20
CA HIS A 312 -6.18 -31.14 10.02
C HIS A 312 -6.59 -29.65 10.17
N VAL A 313 -5.62 -28.74 9.96
CA VAL A 313 -5.80 -27.29 9.99
C VAL A 313 -5.38 -26.72 8.63
N ASP A 314 -6.21 -25.83 8.10
CA ASP A 314 -5.83 -24.91 7.04
C ASP A 314 -5.56 -23.54 7.67
N GLU A 315 -4.34 -23.05 7.48
CA GLU A 315 -3.88 -21.78 7.99
C GLU A 315 -3.45 -20.91 6.81
N GLU A 316 -4.13 -19.79 6.62
CA GLU A 316 -3.89 -18.91 5.49
C GLU A 316 -3.98 -17.45 5.91
N THR A 317 -3.00 -16.65 5.50
CA THR A 317 -3.05 -15.19 5.58
C THR A 317 -3.24 -14.62 4.19
N ARG A 318 -4.25 -13.76 4.03
CA ARG A 318 -4.51 -13.02 2.78
C ARG A 318 -4.50 -11.52 3.03
N VAL A 319 -3.92 -10.77 2.11
CA VAL A 319 -3.97 -9.31 2.10
C VAL A 319 -4.93 -8.87 1.01
N PHE A 320 -5.88 -8.02 1.34
CA PHE A 320 -6.86 -7.47 0.43
C PHE A 320 -6.69 -5.96 0.30
N ALA A 321 -6.93 -5.45 -0.90
CA ALA A 321 -7.09 -4.03 -1.13
C ALA A 321 -8.38 -3.51 -0.48
N LEU A 322 -8.32 -2.35 0.17
CA LEU A 322 -9.49 -1.63 0.66
C LEU A 322 -9.88 -0.55 -0.33
N SER A 323 -10.92 -0.83 -1.10
CA SER A 323 -11.44 0.08 -2.14
C SER A 323 -12.23 1.29 -1.60
N GLN A 324 -12.75 1.23 -0.37
CA GLN A 324 -13.63 2.26 0.20
C GLN A 324 -13.77 2.12 1.72
N THR A 325 -14.18 3.19 2.41
CA THR A 325 -14.61 3.08 3.82
C THR A 325 -15.99 2.41 3.89
N GLY A 326 -16.24 1.63 4.94
CA GLY A 326 -17.55 1.03 5.20
C GLY A 326 -17.48 -0.36 5.81
N THR A 327 -18.60 -1.07 5.74
CA THR A 327 -18.72 -2.44 6.26
C THR A 327 -18.33 -3.45 5.19
N TYR A 328 -17.21 -4.13 5.42
CA TYR A 328 -16.78 -5.26 4.63
C TYR A 328 -17.32 -6.56 5.21
N ARG A 329 -17.43 -7.59 4.36
CA ARG A 329 -17.80 -8.94 4.77
C ARG A 329 -16.69 -9.90 4.43
N ILE A 330 -16.19 -10.62 5.44
CA ILE A 330 -15.26 -11.73 5.24
C ILE A 330 -16.12 -12.98 5.09
N VAL A 331 -16.00 -13.68 3.98
CA VAL A 331 -16.79 -14.89 3.69
C VAL A 331 -15.89 -16.09 3.47
N ALA A 332 -16.19 -17.19 4.16
CA ALA A 332 -15.58 -18.48 3.90
C ALA A 332 -16.50 -19.33 3.03
N THR A 333 -15.93 -20.09 2.10
CA THR A 333 -16.67 -20.97 1.18
C THR A 333 -16.28 -22.43 1.38
N GLY A 334 -17.19 -23.36 1.05
CA GLY A 334 -16.95 -24.79 1.28
C GLY A 334 -16.00 -25.48 0.29
N THR A 335 -15.88 -24.95 -0.93
CA THR A 335 -15.22 -25.62 -2.08
C THR A 335 -14.49 -24.62 -2.99
N GLY A 336 -13.76 -23.66 -2.43
CA GLY A 336 -13.06 -22.65 -3.23
C GLY A 336 -11.84 -23.19 -3.96
N CYS A 337 -11.86 -23.26 -5.29
CA CYS A 337 -10.59 -23.33 -6.02
C CYS A 337 -9.90 -21.96 -5.84
N THR A 338 -8.74 -21.95 -5.19
CA THR A 338 -8.00 -20.74 -4.80
C THR A 338 -7.88 -19.80 -6.01
N GLY A 339 -8.58 -18.66 -5.98
CA GLY A 339 -8.44 -17.60 -6.97
C GLY A 339 -9.71 -17.20 -7.72
N ASN A 340 -10.80 -17.98 -7.70
CA ASN A 340 -12.06 -17.55 -8.32
C ASN A 340 -13.05 -17.06 -7.26
N PRO A 341 -13.73 -15.91 -7.49
CA PRO A 341 -14.79 -15.46 -6.61
C PRO A 341 -15.90 -16.52 -6.57
N PRO A 342 -16.54 -16.74 -5.40
CA PRO A 342 -17.48 -17.82 -5.18
C PRO A 342 -18.87 -17.56 -5.78
N GLN A 343 -18.94 -17.15 -7.06
CA GLN A 343 -20.22 -16.92 -7.73
C GLN A 343 -21.11 -18.19 -7.75
N ALA A 344 -20.54 -19.38 -7.53
CA ALA A 344 -21.27 -20.64 -7.46
C ALA A 344 -21.12 -21.41 -6.13
N ASP A 345 -20.19 -21.03 -5.24
CA ASP A 345 -19.95 -21.77 -4.01
C ASP A 345 -20.80 -21.24 -2.84
N PRO A 346 -21.39 -22.12 -2.02
CA PRO A 346 -22.14 -21.69 -0.85
C PRO A 346 -21.21 -21.03 0.18
N VAL A 347 -21.65 -19.88 0.69
CA VAL A 347 -21.04 -19.24 1.87
C VAL A 347 -21.34 -20.11 3.10
N VAL A 348 -20.29 -20.55 3.78
CA VAL A 348 -20.38 -21.44 4.96
C VAL A 348 -20.10 -20.71 6.27
N ALA A 349 -19.39 -19.57 6.22
CA ALA A 349 -19.23 -18.67 7.37
C ALA A 349 -19.08 -17.23 6.87
N GLU A 350 -19.57 -16.27 7.65
CA GLU A 350 -19.55 -14.85 7.29
C GLU A 350 -19.33 -13.95 8.51
N TRP A 351 -18.40 -13.01 8.42
CA TRP A 351 -18.15 -11.98 9.43
C TRP A 351 -18.26 -10.60 8.81
N SER A 352 -18.70 -9.62 9.59
CA SER A 352 -18.69 -8.22 9.17
C SER A 352 -17.64 -7.44 9.96
N ILE A 353 -16.90 -6.59 9.26
CA ILE A 353 -15.93 -5.67 9.84
C ILE A 353 -16.20 -4.26 9.29
N THR A 354 -15.96 -3.23 10.09
CA THR A 354 -16.15 -1.84 9.66
C THR A 354 -14.80 -1.13 9.60
N ILE A 355 -14.50 -0.53 8.45
CA ILE A 355 -13.28 0.22 8.19
C ILE A 355 -13.64 1.70 8.00
N GLY A 356 -12.99 2.61 8.74
CA GLY A 356 -13.09 4.06 8.55
C GLY A 356 -14.30 4.73 9.23
N GLY A 357 -14.30 4.77 10.57
CA GLY A 357 -15.27 5.51 11.40
C GLY A 357 -14.61 6.48 12.36
#